data_AF-V4CF80-F1
#
_entry.id   AF-V4CF80-F1
#
_cell.length_a   1.000
_cell.length_b   1.000
_cell.length_c   1.000
_cell.angle_alpha   90.00
_cell.angle_beta   90.00
_cell.angle_gamma   90.00
#
_symmetry.space_group_name_H-M   'P 1'
#
loop_
_entity.id
_entity.type
_entity.pdbx_description
1 polymer ?
#
loop_
_entity_poly.entity_id
_entity_poly.type
_entity_poly.pdbx_seq_one_letter_code
_entity_poly.pdbx_strand_id
1 'polypeptide(L)'
;VAFCGDSVQVASVIIQESVSEPAEVENCMKKLKSHELSEKRSVAFMYACVGRGEMHYSAPNVESSIFRKHFPKTPILGLFGNGEIG
;
A
#
# COMPACT_ATOMS: atom_id res chain seq x y z
N VAL A 1 0.12 21.06 2.94
CA VAL A 1 -1.31 20.97 2.53
C VAL A 1 -1.93 19.81 3.30
N ALA A 2 -3.13 19.97 3.86
CA ALA A 2 -3.85 18.90 4.55
C ALA A 2 -5.23 18.71 3.90
N PHE A 3 -5.69 17.47 3.79
CA PHE A 3 -7.04 17.14 3.33
C PHE A 3 -7.86 16.71 4.55
N CYS A 4 -8.93 17.44 4.89
CA CYS A 4 -9.77 17.16 6.05
C CYS A 4 -11.25 17.51 5.80
N GLY A 5 -12.15 16.93 6.59
CA GLY A 5 -13.61 17.16 6.55
C GLY A 5 -14.40 15.86 6.50
N ASP A 6 -15.72 15.94 6.70
CA ASP A 6 -16.60 14.76 6.85
C ASP A 6 -16.64 13.85 5.62
N SER A 7 -16.32 14.39 4.44
CA SER A 7 -16.26 13.63 3.18
C SER A 7 -14.88 13.03 2.89
N VAL A 8 -13.89 13.26 3.75
CA VAL A 8 -12.54 12.70 3.61
C VAL A 8 -12.47 11.39 4.37
N GLN A 9 -12.18 10.31 3.65
CA GLN A 9 -11.97 8.98 4.23
C GLN A 9 -10.52 8.56 4.02
N VAL A 10 -9.95 7.91 5.03
CA VAL A 10 -8.59 7.37 4.99
C VAL A 10 -8.61 5.97 5.58
N ALA A 11 -7.88 5.06 4.94
CA ALA A 11 -7.53 3.77 5.51
C ALA A 11 -6.05 3.51 5.23
N SER A 12 -5.38 2.84 6.16
CA SER A 12 -3.98 2.50 6.04
C SER A 12 -3.73 1.09 6.53
N VAL A 13 -2.78 0.42 5.91
CA VAL A 13 -2.25 -0.86 6.39
C VAL A 13 -0.72 -0.76 6.44
N ILE A 14 -0.14 -1.30 7.50
CA ILE A 14 1.31 -1.45 7.62
C ILE A 14 1.62 -2.89 7.23
N ILE A 15 2.45 -3.06 6.21
CA ILE A 15 3.06 -4.35 5.89
C ILE A 15 4.30 -4.46 6.79
N GLN A 16 4.36 -5.48 7.64
CA GLN A 16 5.48 -5.66 8.56
C GLN A 16 6.72 -6.18 7.81
N GLU A 17 7.90 -6.01 8.38
CA GLU A 17 9.15 -6.54 7.81
C GLU A 17 9.10 -8.07 7.70
N SER A 18 8.51 -8.74 8.69
CA SER A 18 8.35 -10.20 8.71
C SER A 18 7.49 -10.77 7.58
N VAL A 19 6.78 -9.93 6.82
CA VAL A 19 5.96 -10.36 5.68
C VAL A 19 6.86 -10.51 4.46
N SER A 20 7.27 -11.75 4.17
CA SER A 20 8.12 -12.09 3.02
C SER A 20 7.36 -12.84 1.93
N GLU A 21 6.15 -13.33 2.20
CA GLU A 21 5.38 -14.09 1.20
C GLU A 21 4.29 -13.23 0.52
N PRO A 22 4.14 -13.32 -0.82
CA PRO A 22 3.08 -12.61 -1.54
C PRO A 22 1.66 -12.86 -0.98
N ALA A 23 1.38 -14.08 -0.51
CA ALA A 23 0.09 -14.42 0.09
C ALA A 23 -0.21 -13.66 1.39
N GLU A 24 0.82 -13.26 2.15
CA GLU A 24 0.64 -12.45 3.36
C GLU A 24 0.36 -10.99 2.99
N VAL A 25 1.01 -10.47 1.96
CA VAL A 25 0.71 -9.13 1.39
C VAL A 25 -0.74 -9.07 0.90
N GLU A 26 -1.26 -10.14 0.29
CA GLU A 26 -2.67 -10.28 -0.09
C GLU A 26 -3.60 -10.14 1.13
N ASN A 27 -3.23 -10.67 2.29
CA ASN A 27 -4.02 -10.52 3.52
C ASN A 27 -4.03 -9.06 4.02
N CYS A 28 -2.90 -8.35 3.93
CA CYS A 28 -2.85 -6.91 4.20
C CYS A 28 -3.78 -6.12 3.26
N MET A 29 -3.80 -6.44 1.97
CA MET A 29 -4.69 -5.76 1.00
C MET A 29 -6.16 -6.06 1.24
N LYS A 30 -6.52 -7.29 1.59
CA LYS A 30 -7.90 -7.64 1.99
C LYS A 30 -8.37 -6.82 3.20
N LYS A 31 -7.50 -6.67 4.21
CA LYS A 31 -7.77 -5.80 5.37
C LYS A 31 -7.95 -4.34 4.97
N LEU A 32 -7.16 -3.84 4.02
CA LEU A 32 -7.35 -2.48 3.51
C LEU A 32 -8.68 -2.36 2.74
N LYS A 33 -9.03 -3.37 1.94
CA LYS A 33 -10.24 -3.40 1.11
C LYS A 33 -11.53 -3.46 1.93
N SER A 34 -11.50 -4.05 3.14
CA SER A 34 -12.67 -4.11 4.02
C SER A 34 -13.12 -2.76 4.57
N HIS A 35 -12.37 -1.68 4.33
CA HIS A 35 -12.81 -0.32 4.63
C HIS A 35 -13.70 0.31 3.54
N GLU A 36 -13.97 -0.42 2.44
CA GLU A 36 -14.96 -0.07 1.41
C GLU A 36 -14.78 1.34 0.79
N LEU A 37 -13.52 1.81 0.72
CA LEU A 37 -13.19 3.10 0.12
C LEU A 37 -13.51 3.11 -1.39
N SER A 38 -13.98 4.27 -1.87
CA SER A 38 -14.34 4.46 -3.28
C SER A 38 -13.09 4.54 -4.18
N GLU A 39 -12.79 3.48 -4.93
CA GLU A 39 -11.60 3.45 -5.80
C GLU A 39 -11.52 4.61 -6.82
N LYS A 40 -12.67 5.06 -7.32
CA LYS A 40 -12.73 6.17 -8.30
C LYS A 40 -12.46 7.54 -7.70
N ARG A 41 -12.56 7.68 -6.37
CA ARG A 41 -12.38 8.93 -5.63
C ARG A 41 -11.23 8.85 -4.62
N SER A 42 -10.40 7.81 -4.74
CA SER A 42 -9.27 7.56 -3.86
C SER A 42 -7.97 7.66 -4.65
N VAL A 43 -6.91 8.02 -3.94
CA VAL A 43 -5.52 7.88 -4.38
C VAL A 43 -4.79 7.08 -3.32
N ALA A 44 -3.89 6.19 -3.73
CA ALA A 44 -3.06 5.43 -2.80
C ALA A 44 -1.65 6.02 -2.75
N PHE A 45 -1.16 6.19 -1.54
CA PHE A 45 0.23 6.57 -1.26
C PHE A 45 0.93 5.39 -0.59
N MET A 46 1.95 4.85 -1.25
CA MET A 46 2.77 3.76 -0.74
C MET A 46 4.15 4.30 -0.37
N TYR A 47 4.55 4.06 0.88
CA TYR A 47 5.90 4.31 1.34
C TYR A 47 6.56 2.99 1.71
N ALA A 48 7.73 2.73 1.13
CA ALA A 48 8.47 1.50 1.36
C ALA A 48 9.91 1.82 1.76
N CYS A 49 10.47 1.05 2.69
CA CYS A 49 11.91 1.09 2.95
C CYS A 49 12.66 0.58 1.70
N VAL A 50 13.86 1.10 1.41
CA VAL A 50 14.72 0.57 0.33
C VAL A 50 15.09 -0.90 0.51
N GLY A 51 15.01 -1.43 1.73
CA GLY A 51 15.20 -2.85 2.01
C GLY A 51 14.04 -3.71 1.50
N ARG A 52 12.89 -3.12 1.18
CA ARG A 52 11.75 -3.81 0.55
C ARG A 52 11.97 -4.00 -0.95
N GLY A 53 11.07 -4.77 -1.57
CA GLY A 53 11.05 -4.99 -3.01
C GLY A 53 11.78 -6.27 -3.40
N GLU A 54 12.53 -6.24 -4.48
CA GLU A 54 13.08 -7.44 -5.12
C GLU A 54 13.99 -8.24 -4.19
N MET A 55 14.84 -7.59 -3.41
CA MET A 55 15.71 -8.28 -2.45
C MET A 55 14.94 -8.94 -1.30
N HIS A 56 13.79 -8.38 -0.92
CA HIS A 56 12.96 -8.89 0.16
C HIS A 56 12.07 -10.06 -0.28
N TYR A 57 11.50 -9.95 -1.50
CA TYR A 57 10.54 -10.91 -2.02
C TYR A 57 11.13 -11.89 -3.06
N SER A 58 12.41 -11.74 -3.41
CA SER A 58 13.03 -12.39 -4.59
C SER A 58 12.28 -12.13 -5.91
N ALA A 59 11.48 -11.05 -5.95
CA ALA A 59 10.66 -10.67 -7.10
C ALA A 59 10.34 -9.16 -7.08
N PRO A 60 10.36 -8.48 -8.23
CA PRO A 60 10.08 -7.07 -8.31
C PRO A 60 8.57 -6.77 -8.15
N ASN A 61 8.25 -5.57 -7.66
CA ASN A 61 6.89 -5.00 -7.65
C ASN A 61 5.81 -5.85 -6.95
N VAL A 62 6.16 -6.71 -5.98
CA VAL A 62 5.19 -7.60 -5.32
C VAL A 62 4.04 -6.82 -4.67
N GLU A 63 4.35 -5.88 -3.78
CA GLU A 63 3.34 -5.10 -3.04
C GLU A 63 2.47 -4.24 -3.97
N SER A 64 3.08 -3.55 -4.94
CA SER A 64 2.37 -2.68 -5.88
C SER A 64 1.52 -3.47 -6.88
N SER A 65 1.98 -4.65 -7.32
CA SER A 65 1.22 -5.54 -8.20
C SER A 65 0.01 -6.14 -7.47
N ILE A 66 0.19 -6.57 -6.22
CA ILE A 66 -0.91 -7.08 -5.39
C ILE A 66 -1.90 -5.96 -5.07
N PHE A 67 -1.44 -4.76 -4.74
CA PHE A 67 -2.31 -3.59 -4.58
C PHE A 67 -3.18 -3.37 -5.82
N ARG A 68 -2.61 -3.40 -7.02
CA ARG A 68 -3.34 -3.23 -8.29
C ARG A 68 -4.40 -4.32 -8.54
N LYS A 69 -4.21 -5.55 -8.05
CA LYS A 69 -5.24 -6.60 -8.13
C LYS A 69 -6.47 -6.26 -7.30
N HIS A 70 -6.28 -5.71 -6.10
CA HIS A 70 -7.37 -5.36 -5.18
C HIS A 70 -7.99 -3.99 -5.47
N PHE A 71 -7.22 -3.05 -6.02
CA PHE A 71 -7.63 -1.67 -6.29
C PHE A 71 -7.34 -1.27 -7.74
N PRO A 72 -7.90 -1.97 -8.74
CA PRO A 72 -7.55 -1.77 -10.15
C PRO A 72 -7.86 -0.37 -10.70
N LYS A 73 -8.73 0.39 -10.03
CA LYS A 73 -9.12 1.76 -10.47
C LYS A 73 -8.50 2.87 -9.63
N THR A 74 -7.75 2.51 -8.59
CA THR A 74 -7.11 3.48 -7.70
C THR A 74 -5.69 3.74 -8.17
N PRO A 75 -5.32 4.98 -8.55
CA PRO A 75 -3.93 5.30 -8.85
C PRO A 75 -3.07 5.15 -7.59
N ILE A 76 -1.90 4.55 -7.75
CA ILE A 76 -0.90 4.40 -6.69
C ILE A 76 0.34 5.22 -7.04
N LEU A 77 0.76 6.05 -6.09
CA LEU A 77 2.03 6.77 -6.11
C LEU A 77 2.80 6.45 -4.83
N GLY A 78 4.09 6.73 -4.83
CA GLY A 78 4.92 6.39 -3.68
C GLY A 78 6.37 6.71 -3.87
N LEU A 79 7.15 6.40 -2.83
CA LEU A 79 8.59 6.56 -2.82
C LEU A 79 9.23 5.50 -1.94
N PHE A 80 10.51 5.21 -2.22
CA PHE A 80 11.34 4.41 -1.34
C PHE A 80 12.16 5.33 -0.41
N GLY A 81 12.37 4.94 0.83
CA GLY A 81 13.19 5.68 1.80
C GLY A 81 14.13 4.81 2.63
N ASN A 82 15.14 5.43 3.24
CA ASN A 82 16.19 4.76 4.03
C ASN A 82 15.91 4.79 5.54
N GLY A 83 14.67 4.50 5.96
CA GLY A 83 14.29 4.51 7.38
C GLY A 83 13.07 5.38 7.67
N GLU A 84 13.19 6.30 8.63
CA GLU A 84 12.09 7.15 9.11
C GLU A 84 11.70 8.26 8.12
N ILE A 85 10.42 8.63 8.12
CA ILE A 85 9.92 9.87 7.51
C ILE A 85 9.56 10.83 8.66
N GLY A 86 10.11 12.05 8.61
CA GLY A 86 9.79 13.14 9.52
C GLY A 86 8.59 13.98 9.08
#